data_AF-A0A3R8D5V2-F1
#
_entry.id   AF-A0A3R8D5V2-F1
#
_cell.length_a   1.000
_cell.length_b   1.000
_cell.length_c   1.000
_cell.angle_alpha   90.00
_cell.angle_beta   90.00
_cell.angle_gamma   90.00
#
_symmetry.space_group_name_H-M   'P 1'
#
loop_
_entity.id
_entity.type
_entity.pdbx_description
1 polymer ?
#
loop_
_entity_poly.entity_id
_entity_poly.type
_entity_poly.pdbx_seq_one_letter_code
_entity_poly.pdbx_strand_id
1 'polypeptide(L)'
;MQKTPCSKVTFLVQAMEKMGCKVRNIPDFFTSEHCEGNINGGFKLNEDGQPGVVLCQNHIKDQEWMDRTLAHELIHAYDHCRAQVDWKSDCEAHACSEIRAAALSGDCDWHLEVFRGHFNIAKQHQVCVRRRAELSLQFNPMCMGKEALCVDKVFETCYKDYLPYPDIPK
;
A
#
# COMPACT_ATOMS: atom_id res chain seq x y z
N MET A 1 -22.45 7.36 23.15
CA MET A 1 -22.18 6.57 21.92
C MET A 1 -20.68 6.54 21.71
N GLN A 2 -20.01 5.44 22.05
CA GLN A 2 -18.61 5.24 21.67
C GLN A 2 -18.58 5.18 20.14
N LYS A 3 -17.83 6.09 19.50
CA LYS A 3 -17.53 5.96 18.08
C LYS A 3 -16.72 4.68 17.94
N THR A 4 -17.30 3.64 17.34
CA THR A 4 -16.51 2.49 16.87
C THR A 4 -15.40 3.06 16.00
N PRO A 5 -14.12 2.77 16.27
CA PRO A 5 -13.03 3.22 15.40
C PRO A 5 -13.34 2.75 13.98
N CYS A 6 -13.36 3.68 13.02
CA CYS A 6 -13.44 3.32 11.61
C CYS A 6 -12.13 2.61 11.27
N SER A 7 -12.18 1.37 10.76
CA SER A 7 -10.95 0.68 10.35
C SER A 7 -10.29 1.45 9.20
N LYS A 8 -8.96 1.33 9.07
CA LYS A 8 -8.19 1.96 7.97
C LYS A 8 -8.80 1.60 6.60
N VAL A 9 -9.23 0.34 6.46
CA VAL A 9 -9.93 -0.18 5.28
C VAL A 9 -11.23 0.57 5.00
N THR A 10 -12.13 0.66 5.98
CA THR A 10 -13.41 1.37 5.79
C THR A 10 -13.19 2.85 5.48
N PHE A 11 -12.21 3.49 6.12
CA PHE A 11 -11.86 4.87 5.85
C PHE A 11 -11.38 5.08 4.40
N LEU A 12 -10.47 4.24 3.91
CA LEU A 12 -9.93 4.33 2.55
C LEU A 12 -11.02 4.11 1.50
N VAL A 13 -11.89 3.11 1.69
CA VAL A 13 -13.04 2.85 0.79
C VAL A 13 -13.94 4.10 0.72
N GLN A 14 -14.30 4.68 1.88
CA GLN A 14 -15.11 5.90 1.91
C GLN A 14 -14.41 7.10 1.26
N ALA A 15 -13.09 7.23 1.40
CA ALA A 15 -12.33 8.30 0.77
C ALA A 15 -12.34 8.16 -0.76
N MET A 16 -12.13 6.94 -1.28
CA MET A 16 -12.22 6.65 -2.72
C MET A 16 -13.62 6.93 -3.28
N GLU A 17 -14.67 6.51 -2.57
CA GLU A 17 -16.06 6.76 -2.98
C GLU A 17 -16.38 8.26 -3.10
N LYS A 18 -15.93 9.07 -2.14
CA LYS A 18 -16.11 10.52 -2.16
C LYS A 18 -15.41 11.20 -3.33
N MET A 19 -14.33 10.61 -3.84
CA MET A 19 -13.59 11.10 -5.00
C MET A 19 -14.15 10.59 -6.34
N GLY A 20 -15.23 9.79 -6.31
CA GLY A 20 -15.84 9.21 -7.50
C GLY A 20 -15.25 7.88 -7.94
N CYS A 21 -14.24 7.36 -7.22
CA CYS A 21 -13.62 6.06 -7.47
C CYS A 21 -14.35 4.99 -6.67
N LYS A 22 -15.50 4.60 -7.20
CA LYS A 22 -16.43 3.73 -6.48
C LYS A 22 -15.87 2.30 -6.45
N VAL A 23 -15.72 1.79 -5.24
CA VAL A 23 -15.49 0.37 -4.97
C VAL A 23 -16.82 -0.36 -5.20
N ARG A 24 -17.15 -0.62 -6.46
CA ARG A 24 -18.37 -1.33 -6.88
C ARG A 24 -18.08 -2.80 -7.08
N ASN A 25 -19.13 -3.61 -6.98
CA ASN A 25 -19.07 -5.05 -7.14
C ASN A 25 -17.94 -5.65 -6.29
N ILE A 26 -18.11 -5.64 -4.97
CA ILE A 26 -17.10 -6.12 -4.00
C ILE A 26 -16.40 -7.43 -4.43
N PRO A 27 -17.09 -8.45 -4.99
CA PRO A 27 -16.42 -9.67 -5.44
C PRO A 27 -15.44 -9.47 -6.61
N ASP A 28 -15.66 -8.45 -7.43
CA ASP A 28 -14.78 -8.10 -8.57
C ASP A 28 -13.61 -7.23 -8.08
N PHE A 29 -13.86 -6.33 -7.13
CA PHE A 29 -12.84 -5.44 -6.59
C PHE A 29 -11.90 -6.15 -5.61
N PHE A 30 -12.43 -6.96 -4.69
CA PHE A 30 -11.66 -7.74 -3.73
C PHE A 30 -11.73 -9.22 -4.11
N THR A 31 -10.64 -9.75 -4.66
CA THR A 31 -10.54 -11.16 -5.00
C THR A 31 -9.70 -11.91 -3.97
N SER A 32 -10.13 -13.11 -3.61
CA SER A 32 -9.40 -14.01 -2.72
C SER A 32 -8.79 -15.13 -3.55
N GLU A 33 -7.48 -15.31 -3.45
CA GLU A 33 -6.72 -16.22 -4.29
C GLU A 33 -5.75 -17.07 -3.44
N HIS A 34 -5.37 -18.24 -3.97
CA HIS A 34 -4.26 -19.01 -3.42
C HIS A 34 -2.98 -18.60 -4.16
N CYS A 35 -2.04 -18.01 -3.45
CA CYS A 35 -0.82 -17.47 -4.05
C CYS A 35 0.40 -18.35 -3.77
N GLU A 36 1.30 -18.41 -4.74
CA GLU A 36 2.65 -18.96 -4.56
C GLU A 36 3.62 -17.87 -4.08
N GLY A 37 4.73 -18.27 -3.43
CA GLY A 37 5.75 -17.34 -2.93
C GLY A 37 5.39 -16.65 -1.61
N ASN A 38 6.06 -15.54 -1.28
CA ASN A 38 5.89 -14.82 -0.01
C ASN A 38 5.14 -13.48 -0.23
N ILE A 39 3.97 -13.53 -0.87
CA ILE A 39 3.13 -12.36 -1.19
C ILE A 39 1.81 -12.48 -0.42
N ASN A 40 1.37 -11.42 0.27
CA ASN A 40 0.13 -11.44 1.07
C ASN A 40 -1.09 -10.92 0.31
N GLY A 41 -0.86 -10.15 -0.75
CA GLY A 41 -1.88 -9.55 -1.60
C GLY A 41 -1.23 -8.72 -2.69
N GLY A 42 -2.06 -8.05 -3.49
CA GLY A 42 -1.55 -7.16 -4.53
C GLY A 42 -2.61 -6.30 -5.18
N PHE A 43 -2.19 -5.14 -5.66
CA PHE A 43 -2.96 -4.25 -6.51
C PHE A 43 -2.94 -4.75 -7.96
N LYS A 44 -4.11 -4.73 -8.62
CA LYS A 44 -4.23 -5.04 -10.05
C LYS A 44 -5.15 -4.06 -10.75
N LEU A 45 -4.96 -3.95 -12.06
CA LEU A 45 -5.90 -3.32 -12.97
C LEU A 45 -6.60 -4.39 -13.79
N ASN A 46 -7.92 -4.29 -13.93
CA ASN A 46 -8.65 -5.14 -14.88
C ASN A 46 -8.47 -4.65 -16.34
N GLU A 47 -9.10 -5.32 -17.30
CA GLU A 47 -8.99 -5.00 -18.73
C GLU A 47 -9.46 -3.58 -19.06
N ASP A 48 -10.43 -3.05 -18.30
CA ASP A 48 -10.96 -1.69 -18.43
C ASP A 48 -10.11 -0.65 -17.68
N GLY A 49 -8.97 -1.05 -17.12
CA GLY A 49 -8.09 -0.19 -16.32
C GLY A 49 -8.67 0.19 -14.96
N GLN A 50 -9.67 -0.54 -14.45
CA GLN A 50 -10.24 -0.29 -13.13
C GLN A 50 -9.41 -0.99 -12.04
N PRO A 51 -9.22 -0.33 -10.88
CA PRO A 51 -8.45 -0.89 -9.78
C PRO A 51 -9.16 -2.06 -9.10
N GLY A 52 -8.36 -3.02 -8.63
CA GLY A 52 -8.77 -4.13 -7.79
C GLY A 52 -7.65 -4.57 -6.86
N VAL A 53 -8.03 -5.35 -5.85
CA VAL A 53 -7.17 -5.87 -4.78
C VAL A 53 -7.29 -7.39 -4.76
N VAL A 54 -6.15 -8.05 -4.76
CA VAL A 54 -6.01 -9.49 -4.56
C VAL A 54 -5.55 -9.74 -3.12
N LEU A 55 -6.19 -10.68 -2.44
CA LEU A 55 -5.78 -11.21 -1.15
C LEU A 55 -5.29 -12.65 -1.30
N CYS A 56 -4.08 -12.92 -0.84
CA CYS A 56 -3.51 -14.27 -0.80
C CYS A 56 -3.97 -14.98 0.48
N GLN A 57 -5.14 -15.60 0.43
CA GLN A 57 -5.83 -16.12 1.62
C GLN A 57 -5.00 -17.15 2.40
N ASN A 58 -4.09 -17.85 1.73
CA ASN A 58 -3.21 -18.85 2.34
C ASN A 58 -2.06 -18.25 3.16
N HIS A 59 -1.80 -16.94 3.08
CA HIS A 59 -0.71 -16.27 3.82
C HIS A 59 -1.21 -15.31 4.91
N ILE A 60 -2.50 -14.96 4.90
CA ILE A 60 -3.10 -14.08 5.90
C ILE A 60 -3.39 -14.87 7.18
N LYS A 61 -2.76 -14.46 8.29
CA LYS A 61 -2.80 -15.19 9.57
C LYS A 61 -3.92 -14.74 10.50
N ASP A 62 -4.22 -13.44 10.48
CA ASP A 62 -5.14 -12.80 11.40
C ASP A 62 -5.73 -11.51 10.80
N GLN A 63 -6.65 -10.89 11.54
CA GLN A 63 -7.33 -9.66 11.11
C GLN A 63 -6.36 -8.47 10.96
N GLU A 64 -5.32 -8.39 11.78
CA GLU A 64 -4.34 -7.28 11.70
C GLU A 64 -3.54 -7.38 10.40
N TRP A 65 -3.11 -8.59 10.03
CA TRP A 65 -2.45 -8.85 8.76
C TRP A 65 -3.37 -8.55 7.57
N MET A 66 -4.65 -8.91 7.68
CA MET A 66 -5.65 -8.61 6.65
C MET A 66 -5.84 -7.10 6.48
N ASP A 67 -6.08 -6.38 7.58
CA ASP A 67 -6.35 -4.94 7.57
C ASP A 67 -5.18 -4.16 7.00
N ARG A 68 -3.95 -4.55 7.35
CA ARG A 68 -2.72 -3.94 6.85
C ARG A 68 -2.52 -4.20 5.36
N THR A 69 -2.71 -5.45 4.93
CA THR A 69 -2.62 -5.83 3.50
C THR A 69 -3.65 -5.06 2.69
N LEU A 70 -4.91 -5.07 3.12
CA LEU A 70 -5.97 -4.30 2.47
C LEU A 70 -5.68 -2.80 2.43
N ALA A 71 -5.19 -2.23 3.53
CA ALA A 71 -4.84 -0.82 3.58
C ALA A 71 -3.71 -0.47 2.60
N HIS A 72 -2.68 -1.32 2.49
CA HIS A 72 -1.58 -1.17 1.53
C HIS A 72 -2.12 -1.13 0.10
N GLU A 73 -2.88 -2.16 -0.30
CA GLU A 73 -3.39 -2.24 -1.68
C GLU A 73 -4.45 -1.18 -1.99
N LEU A 74 -5.24 -0.75 -1.00
CA LEU A 74 -6.20 0.34 -1.17
C LEU A 74 -5.52 1.69 -1.33
N ILE A 75 -4.32 1.90 -0.79
CA ILE A 75 -3.54 3.11 -1.06
C ILE A 75 -3.11 3.15 -2.53
N HIS A 76 -2.69 2.03 -3.11
CA HIS A 76 -2.43 1.94 -4.56
C HIS A 76 -3.68 2.25 -5.38
N ALA A 77 -4.84 1.70 -5.00
CA ALA A 77 -6.11 1.97 -5.68
C ALA A 77 -6.52 3.46 -5.56
N TYR A 78 -6.31 4.06 -4.39
CA TYR A 78 -6.53 5.49 -4.15
C TYR A 78 -5.58 6.36 -4.98
N ASP A 79 -4.31 5.97 -5.11
CA ASP A 79 -3.30 6.67 -5.90
C ASP A 79 -3.57 6.58 -7.39
N HIS A 80 -3.97 5.40 -7.86
CA HIS A 80 -4.41 5.20 -9.24
C HIS A 80 -5.56 6.17 -9.58
N CYS A 81 -6.55 6.23 -8.69
CA CYS A 81 -7.72 7.09 -8.83
C CYS A 81 -7.36 8.58 -8.90
N ARG A 82 -6.51 9.06 -8.00
CA ARG A 82 -6.28 10.50 -7.81
C ARG A 82 -5.17 11.09 -8.67
N ALA A 83 -4.19 10.26 -9.05
CA ALA A 83 -2.95 10.70 -9.67
C ALA A 83 -2.66 10.00 -11.00
N GLN A 84 -3.55 9.10 -11.45
CA GLN A 84 -3.43 8.39 -12.74
C GLN A 84 -2.06 7.75 -12.94
N VAL A 85 -1.57 7.07 -11.89
CA VAL A 85 -0.25 6.44 -11.85
C VAL A 85 -0.03 5.52 -13.06
N ASP A 86 1.07 5.73 -13.79
CA ASP A 86 1.52 4.82 -14.84
C ASP A 86 2.36 3.68 -14.25
N TRP A 87 1.67 2.61 -13.86
CA TRP A 87 2.26 1.41 -13.27
C TRP A 87 3.23 0.64 -14.19
N LYS A 88 3.16 0.86 -15.51
CA LYS A 88 3.90 0.06 -16.49
C LYS A 88 5.16 0.76 -16.99
N SER A 89 5.18 2.08 -17.01
CA SER A 89 6.24 2.84 -17.66
C SER A 89 6.94 3.86 -16.76
N ASP A 90 6.39 4.18 -15.58
CA ASP A 90 6.95 5.19 -14.67
C ASP A 90 7.31 4.59 -13.29
N CYS A 91 8.59 4.28 -13.11
CA CYS A 91 9.07 3.70 -11.86
C CYS A 91 9.03 4.69 -10.69
N GLU A 92 9.14 5.99 -10.97
CA GLU A 92 9.13 7.02 -9.94
C GLU A 92 7.70 7.20 -9.40
N ALA A 93 6.71 7.15 -10.28
CA ALA A 93 5.30 7.15 -9.87
C ALA A 93 4.94 5.87 -9.09
N HIS A 94 5.41 4.70 -9.53
CA HIS A 94 5.22 3.46 -8.78
C HIS A 94 5.91 3.51 -7.41
N ALA A 95 7.17 3.95 -7.36
CA ALA A 95 7.93 4.12 -6.11
C ALA A 95 7.21 5.07 -5.14
N CYS A 96 6.64 6.16 -5.65
CA CYS A 96 5.87 7.10 -4.85
C CYS A 96 4.66 6.42 -4.18
N SER A 97 3.93 5.59 -4.93
CA SER A 97 2.80 4.86 -4.38
C SER A 97 3.22 3.80 -3.36
N GLU A 98 4.34 3.10 -3.59
CA GLU A 98 4.91 2.14 -2.62
C GLU A 98 5.38 2.81 -1.33
N ILE A 99 5.98 4.01 -1.42
CA ILE A 99 6.34 4.81 -0.24
C ILE A 99 5.10 5.15 0.57
N ARG A 100 4.02 5.57 -0.07
CA ARG A 100 2.77 5.93 0.61
C ARG A 100 2.06 4.72 1.18
N ALA A 101 2.02 3.61 0.44
CA ALA A 101 1.44 2.36 0.88
C ALA A 101 2.15 1.81 2.13
N ALA A 102 3.48 1.76 2.12
CA ALA A 102 4.27 1.35 3.29
C ALA A 102 4.13 2.33 4.47
N ALA A 103 4.01 3.63 4.21
CA ALA A 103 3.91 4.64 5.26
C ALA A 103 2.54 4.71 5.94
N LEU A 104 1.45 4.45 5.21
CA LEU A 104 0.08 4.74 5.71
C LEU A 104 -0.73 3.48 6.06
N SER A 105 -0.30 2.29 5.63
CA SER A 105 -1.03 1.04 5.89
C SER A 105 -0.84 0.48 7.30
N GLY A 106 0.23 0.86 7.98
CA GLY A 106 0.73 0.21 9.20
C GLY A 106 1.81 -0.85 8.93
N ASP A 107 2.27 -0.99 7.68
CA ASP A 107 3.38 -1.87 7.32
C ASP A 107 4.66 -1.64 8.12
N CYS A 108 4.86 -0.41 8.55
CA CYS A 108 6.02 0.05 9.30
C CYS A 108 5.73 0.36 10.77
N ASP A 109 4.66 -0.21 11.33
CA ASP A 109 4.38 -0.12 12.76
C ASP A 109 5.52 -0.74 13.59
N TRP A 110 5.84 -0.10 14.71
CA TRP A 110 7.05 -0.39 15.48
C TRP A 110 7.14 -1.85 15.95
N HIS A 111 6.04 -2.45 16.41
CA HIS A 111 6.04 -3.83 16.88
C HIS A 111 6.38 -4.83 15.76
N LEU A 112 5.99 -4.52 14.52
CA LEU A 112 6.34 -5.34 13.36
C LEU A 112 7.83 -5.20 13.02
N GLU A 113 8.40 -4.01 13.15
CA GLU A 113 9.84 -3.82 12.96
C GLU A 113 10.67 -4.54 14.01
N VAL A 114 10.24 -4.52 15.28
CA VAL A 114 10.85 -5.32 16.35
C VAL A 114 10.77 -6.81 16.03
N PHE A 115 9.61 -7.30 15.57
CA PHE A 115 9.44 -8.69 15.17
C PHE A 115 10.32 -9.08 13.98
N ARG A 116 10.60 -8.14 13.07
CA ARG A 116 11.54 -8.29 11.94
C ARG A 116 13.01 -8.12 12.35
N GLY A 117 13.31 -7.90 13.63
CA GLY A 117 14.67 -7.75 14.15
C GLY A 117 15.30 -6.38 13.93
N HIS A 118 14.48 -5.36 13.66
CA HIS A 118 14.94 -3.98 13.47
C HIS A 118 14.68 -3.15 14.73
N PHE A 119 15.77 -2.77 15.42
CA PHE A 119 15.73 -2.09 16.73
C PHE A 119 16.24 -0.65 16.69
N ASN A 120 16.54 -0.10 15.50
CA ASN A 120 17.02 1.27 15.39
C ASN A 120 15.93 2.24 15.87
N ILE A 121 16.31 3.29 16.59
CA ILE A 121 15.39 4.24 17.23
C ILE A 121 15.22 5.50 16.38
N ALA A 122 16.30 5.98 15.76
CA ALA A 122 16.28 7.23 15.03
C ALA A 122 15.63 7.03 13.65
N LYS A 123 14.54 7.75 13.38
CA LYS A 123 13.84 7.77 12.09
C LYS A 123 13.46 6.37 11.57
N GLN A 124 13.20 5.42 12.47
CA GLN A 124 12.97 4.02 12.08
C GLN A 124 11.84 3.84 11.07
N HIS A 125 10.76 4.61 11.22
CA HIS A 125 9.65 4.54 10.28
C HIS A 125 10.09 4.86 8.84
N GLN A 126 10.91 5.90 8.64
CA GLN A 126 11.46 6.23 7.32
C GLN A 126 12.37 5.13 6.78
N VAL A 127 13.20 4.53 7.63
CA VAL A 127 14.06 3.40 7.26
C VAL A 127 13.22 2.21 6.80
N CYS A 128 12.17 1.87 7.55
CA CYS A 128 11.24 0.82 7.16
C CYS A 128 10.54 1.13 5.84
N VAL A 129 10.00 2.34 5.67
CA VAL A 129 9.26 2.72 4.46
C VAL A 129 10.15 2.63 3.22
N ARG A 130 11.40 3.10 3.29
CA ARG A 130 12.37 2.96 2.19
C ARG A 130 12.59 1.50 1.83
N ARG A 131 12.91 0.68 2.84
CA ARG A 131 13.15 -0.76 2.66
C ARG A 131 11.93 -1.48 2.05
N ARG A 132 10.72 -1.18 2.55
CA ARG A 132 9.48 -1.80 2.06
C ARG A 132 9.19 -1.40 0.62
N ALA A 133 9.33 -0.11 0.29
CA ALA A 133 9.11 0.37 -1.07
C ALA A 133 10.09 -0.26 -2.06
N GLU A 134 11.38 -0.32 -1.72
CA GLU A 134 12.40 -0.98 -2.56
C GLU A 134 12.08 -2.46 -2.79
N LEU A 135 11.66 -3.19 -1.76
CA LEU A 135 11.27 -4.60 -1.87
C LEU A 135 10.06 -4.81 -2.78
N SER A 136 9.04 -3.94 -2.70
CA SER A 136 7.86 -4.04 -3.57
C SER A 136 8.21 -3.79 -5.04
N LEU A 137 9.10 -2.84 -5.32
CA LEU A 137 9.48 -2.49 -6.70
C LEU A 137 10.22 -3.62 -7.43
N GLN A 138 10.85 -4.56 -6.71
CA GLN A 138 11.51 -5.73 -7.32
C GLN A 138 10.55 -6.63 -8.10
N PHE A 139 9.24 -6.56 -7.80
CA PHE A 139 8.22 -7.31 -8.52
C PHE A 139 7.80 -6.67 -9.85
N ASN A 140 8.25 -5.44 -10.14
CA ASN A 140 7.99 -4.78 -11.41
C ASN A 140 9.26 -4.75 -12.27
N PRO A 141 9.31 -5.50 -13.40
CA PRO A 141 10.49 -5.55 -14.28
C PRO A 141 10.98 -4.18 -14.76
N MET A 142 10.09 -3.20 -14.90
CA MET A 142 10.44 -1.85 -15.33
C MET A 142 11.27 -1.09 -14.28
N CYS A 143 11.18 -1.47 -13.00
CA CYS A 143 11.94 -0.90 -11.89
C CYS A 143 13.23 -1.66 -11.54
N MET A 144 13.42 -2.84 -12.12
CA MET A 144 14.52 -3.73 -11.77
C MET A 144 15.89 -3.04 -11.94
N GLY A 145 16.68 -3.02 -10.87
CA GLY A 145 18.02 -2.43 -10.83
C GLY A 145 18.07 -0.91 -10.63
N LYS A 146 16.93 -0.24 -10.44
CA LYS A 146 16.85 1.20 -10.13
C LYS A 146 15.88 1.51 -8.98
N GLU A 147 15.48 0.51 -8.20
CA GLU A 147 14.50 0.60 -7.12
C GLU A 147 14.90 1.67 -6.11
N ALA A 148 16.12 1.56 -5.55
CA ALA A 148 16.65 2.52 -4.58
C ALA A 148 16.75 3.94 -5.17
N LEU A 149 17.18 4.06 -6.43
CA LEU A 149 17.29 5.36 -7.11
C LEU A 149 15.92 6.04 -7.26
N CYS A 150 14.90 5.29 -7.68
CA CYS A 150 13.55 5.80 -7.84
C CYS A 150 12.93 6.16 -6.49
N VAL A 151 13.10 5.31 -5.46
CA VAL A 151 12.66 5.60 -4.09
C VAL A 151 13.32 6.87 -3.58
N ASP A 152 14.65 6.98 -3.64
CA ASP A 152 15.40 8.15 -3.17
C ASP A 152 14.94 9.45 -3.81
N LYS A 153 14.70 9.42 -5.13
CA LYS A 153 14.32 10.60 -5.90
C LYS A 153 12.97 11.18 -5.47
N VAL A 154 12.01 10.33 -5.12
CA VAL A 154 10.63 10.76 -4.80
C VAL A 154 10.31 10.74 -3.30
N PHE A 155 11.19 10.17 -2.47
CA PHE A 155 10.92 9.89 -1.06
C PHE A 155 10.41 11.10 -0.28
N GLU A 156 11.12 12.23 -0.32
CA GLU A 156 10.77 13.40 0.50
C GLU A 156 9.41 13.99 0.17
N THR A 157 8.97 13.88 -1.09
CA THR A 157 7.66 14.34 -1.55
C THR A 157 6.59 13.34 -1.13
N CYS A 158 6.77 12.06 -1.48
CA CYS A 158 5.74 11.04 -1.31
C CYS A 158 5.57 10.62 0.14
N TYR A 159 6.63 10.63 0.94
CA TYR A 159 6.55 10.35 2.38
C TYR A 159 5.81 11.44 3.17
N LYS A 160 5.67 12.65 2.62
CA LYS A 160 4.91 13.77 3.25
C LYS A 160 3.48 13.88 2.72
N ASP A 161 3.09 13.00 1.81
CA ASP A 161 1.78 12.97 1.19
C ASP A 161 0.88 11.95 1.91
N TYR A 162 0.19 12.44 2.95
CA TYR A 162 -0.61 11.62 3.85
C TYR A 162 -2.04 11.39 3.38
N LEU A 163 -2.45 12.04 2.29
CA LEU A 163 -3.83 11.96 1.82
C LEU A 163 -4.24 10.49 1.56
N PRO A 164 -5.48 10.10 1.92
CA PRO A 164 -6.57 10.94 2.41
C PRO A 164 -6.55 11.20 3.93
N TYR A 165 -5.53 10.73 4.64
CA TYR A 165 -5.37 10.97 6.07
C TYR A 165 -4.84 12.39 6.36
N PRO A 166 -5.11 12.93 7.55
CA PRO A 166 -4.51 14.19 8.00
C PRO A 166 -3.01 14.03 8.37
N ASP A 167 -2.61 12.84 8.81
CA ASP A 167 -1.26 12.45 9.22
C ASP A 167 -1.04 10.95 9.02
N ILE A 168 0.16 10.45 9.34
CA ILE A 168 0.44 9.00 9.33
C ILE A 168 -0.45 8.32 10.39
N PRO A 169 -1.33 7.37 10.00
CA PRO A 169 -2.22 6.70 10.94
C PRO A 169 -1.44 5.91 11.99
N LYS A 170 -1.84 6.03 13.26
CA LYS A 170 -1.28 5.28 14.39
C LYS A 170 -2.13 4.08 14.77
#